data_AF-A0A6A5ZBC8-F1
#
_entry.id   AF-A0A6A5ZBC8-F1
#
_cell.length_a   1.000
_cell.length_b   1.000
_cell.length_c   1.000
_cell.angle_alpha   90.00
_cell.angle_beta   90.00
_cell.angle_gamma   90.00
#
_symmetry.space_group_name_H-M   'P 1'
#
loop_
_entity.id
_entity.type
_entity.pdbx_description
1 polymer ?
#
loop_
_entity_poly.entity_id
_entity_poly.type
_entity_poly.pdbx_seq_one_letter_code
_entity_poly.pdbx_strand_id
1 'polypeptide(L)'
;MPDQSMTSLTVPIVLVTPPTPRPEAISTNTRITSPVILVPYHTHITTTLTPAQLGTLLPTLHMYILPAHPSIAILPANSISHFGLSDALRWYECDVFQPGASYNFTLNGLVESYAALAFLGQKIGGYILNAFEQQFSDEIAKGCSLEEIQDIWSLRHLPFTEKFVGMIVNTLAVHSIEFSKMINTRKFQQRAETDLELQRQLELEVRIWEWVDGERQLKARVEKAVGMMEKEKRKVTRNSKLRRIRSAVRLFRTDLDTVAEE
;
A
#
# COMPACT_ATOMS: atom_id res chain seq x y z
N MET A 1 -17.67 -52.13 58.58
CA MET A 1 -18.47 -51.46 57.55
C MET A 1 -17.91 -50.06 57.35
N PRO A 2 -17.78 -49.59 56.11
CA PRO A 2 -16.99 -48.41 55.77
C PRO A 2 -17.80 -47.14 55.98
N ASP A 3 -17.18 -46.10 56.54
CA ASP A 3 -17.63 -44.73 56.34
C ASP A 3 -16.55 -44.02 55.52
N GLN A 4 -16.90 -43.80 54.26
CA GLN A 4 -16.14 -43.01 53.31
C GLN A 4 -16.44 -41.53 53.60
N SER A 5 -15.44 -40.78 54.06
CA SER A 5 -15.43 -39.34 53.85
C SER A 5 -14.17 -38.98 53.09
N MET A 6 -14.33 -38.83 51.77
CA MET A 6 -13.35 -38.21 50.91
C MET A 6 -13.23 -36.73 51.28
N THR A 7 -12.24 -36.38 52.08
CA THR A 7 -11.78 -35.00 52.19
C THR A 7 -10.99 -34.67 50.92
N SER A 8 -11.64 -33.91 50.03
CA SER A 8 -11.01 -33.27 48.88
C SER A 8 -9.86 -32.38 49.34
N LEU A 9 -8.62 -32.81 49.08
CA LEU A 9 -7.44 -31.96 49.17
C LEU A 9 -7.46 -31.01 47.98
N THR A 10 -8.11 -29.86 48.16
CA THR A 10 -7.99 -28.75 47.20
C THR A 10 -6.68 -28.05 47.51
N VAL A 11 -5.60 -28.45 46.83
CA VAL A 11 -4.35 -27.69 46.83
C VAL A 11 -4.67 -26.37 46.12
N PRO A 12 -4.52 -25.20 46.76
CA PRO A 12 -4.64 -23.95 46.04
C PRO A 12 -3.47 -23.89 45.06
N ILE A 13 -3.78 -23.98 43.76
CA ILE A 13 -2.84 -23.60 42.71
C ILE A 13 -2.68 -22.09 42.86
N VAL A 14 -1.59 -21.68 43.50
CA VAL A 14 -1.11 -20.29 43.45
C VAL A 14 -0.65 -20.06 42.02
N LEU A 15 -1.57 -19.57 41.18
CA LEU A 15 -1.23 -18.96 39.90
C LEU A 15 -0.36 -17.74 40.21
N VAL A 16 0.96 -17.92 40.14
CA VAL A 16 1.90 -16.82 40.05
C VAL A 16 1.66 -16.17 38.70
N THR A 17 0.73 -15.23 38.65
CA THR A 17 0.62 -14.31 37.52
C THR A 17 1.94 -13.53 37.43
N PRO A 18 2.56 -13.41 36.24
CA PRO A 18 3.69 -12.49 36.08
C PRO A 18 3.25 -11.12 36.60
N PRO A 19 4.14 -10.36 37.27
CA PRO A 19 3.78 -9.04 37.76
C PRO A 19 3.24 -8.24 36.58
N THR A 20 1.96 -7.89 36.66
CA THR A 20 1.37 -6.88 35.80
C THR A 20 2.29 -5.67 35.95
N PRO A 21 2.84 -5.10 34.85
CA PRO A 21 3.63 -3.89 34.97
C PRO A 21 2.74 -2.89 35.70
N ARG A 22 3.14 -2.54 36.93
CA ARG A 22 2.48 -1.48 37.67
C ARG A 22 2.53 -0.26 36.75
N PRO A 23 1.43 0.47 36.54
CA PRO A 23 1.55 1.81 36.01
C PRO A 23 2.47 2.53 36.99
N GLU A 24 3.71 2.78 36.58
CA GLU A 24 4.62 3.61 37.35
C GLU A 24 3.86 4.90 37.62
N ALA A 25 3.77 5.26 38.91
CA ALA A 25 3.21 6.54 39.29
C ALA A 25 4.07 7.60 38.60
N ILE A 26 3.55 8.14 37.50
CA ILE A 26 4.14 9.23 36.75
C ILE A 26 4.25 10.37 37.76
N SER A 27 5.49 10.67 38.18
CA SER A 27 5.76 11.87 38.95
C SER A 27 5.20 13.04 38.15
N THR A 28 4.25 13.75 38.72
CA THR A 28 3.37 14.74 38.09
C THR A 28 4.06 16.03 37.63
N ASN A 29 5.35 15.99 37.28
CA ASN A 29 6.12 17.17 36.85
C ASN A 29 7.07 16.95 35.66
N THR A 30 6.97 15.84 34.93
CA THR A 30 7.48 15.84 33.54
C THR A 30 6.51 16.64 32.68
N ARG A 31 6.82 17.91 32.41
CA ARG A 31 6.20 18.61 31.28
C ARG A 31 6.43 17.74 30.05
N ILE A 32 5.39 17.06 29.59
CA ILE A 32 5.41 16.37 28.29
C ILE A 32 5.48 17.48 27.25
N THR A 33 6.69 17.88 26.89
CA THR A 33 6.92 18.76 25.75
C THR A 33 6.74 17.91 24.51
N SER A 34 5.62 18.11 23.81
CA SER A 34 5.38 17.55 22.49
C SER A 34 6.62 17.78 21.61
N PRO A 35 7.14 16.74 20.93
CA PRO A 35 8.24 16.93 19.99
C PRO A 35 7.85 17.96 18.93
N VAL A 36 8.80 18.86 18.63
CA VAL A 36 8.66 19.90 17.62
C VAL A 36 9.62 19.59 16.49
N ILE A 37 9.09 19.47 15.26
CA ILE A 37 9.88 19.28 14.06
C ILE A 37 9.80 20.56 13.23
N LEU A 38 10.95 21.15 12.96
CA LEU A 38 11.10 22.35 12.16
C LEU A 38 11.52 21.96 10.74
N VAL A 39 10.64 22.22 9.78
CA VAL A 39 10.97 22.20 8.35
C VAL A 39 11.21 23.66 7.93
N PRO A 40 12.40 24.04 7.43
CA PRO A 40 12.70 25.43 7.08
C PRO A 40 11.66 26.04 6.15
N TYR A 41 11.30 27.31 6.39
CA TYR A 41 10.29 28.07 5.65
C TYR A 41 8.84 27.60 5.79
N HIS A 42 8.56 26.64 6.68
CA HIS A 42 7.21 26.18 6.98
C HIS A 42 6.86 26.38 8.46
N THR A 43 5.57 26.19 8.78
CA THR A 43 5.11 26.11 10.16
C THR A 43 5.75 24.93 10.88
N HIS A 44 5.92 25.05 12.19
CA HIS A 44 6.44 23.95 12.99
C HIS A 44 5.40 22.82 13.06
N ILE A 45 5.88 21.58 12.96
CA ILE A 45 5.03 20.39 13.12
C ILE A 45 5.16 19.93 14.57
N THR A 46 4.03 19.81 15.25
CA THR A 46 3.96 19.20 16.59
C THR A 46 3.27 17.85 16.51
N THR A 47 3.72 16.91 17.33
CA THR A 47 3.12 15.58 17.43
C THR A 47 2.80 15.20 18.87
N THR A 48 1.79 14.34 19.02
CA THR A 48 1.42 13.67 20.27
C THR A 48 2.16 12.36 20.49
N LEU A 49 2.93 11.90 19.49
CA LEU A 49 3.75 10.70 19.59
C LEU A 49 4.86 10.85 20.63
N THR A 50 5.07 9.79 21.42
CA THR A 50 6.22 9.70 22.33
C THR A 50 7.53 9.60 21.54
N PRO A 51 8.69 9.95 22.14
CA PRO A 51 9.99 9.81 21.48
C PRO A 51 10.28 8.39 20.97
N ALA A 52 9.82 7.35 21.67
CA ALA A 52 9.99 5.95 21.25
C ALA A 52 9.13 5.62 20.01
N GLN A 53 7.89 6.09 19.97
CA GLN A 53 7.01 5.96 18.80
C GLN A 53 7.57 6.75 17.62
N LEU A 54 8.06 7.96 17.87
CA LEU A 54 8.69 8.80 16.85
C LEU A 54 9.98 8.17 16.30
N GLY A 55 10.78 7.52 17.14
CA GLY A 55 11.95 6.75 16.70
C GLY A 55 11.59 5.49 15.90
N THR A 56 10.39 4.94 16.12
CA THR A 56 9.87 3.81 15.32
C THR A 56 9.43 4.29 13.94
N LEU A 57 8.73 5.42 13.85
CA LEU A 57 8.25 6.00 12.60
C LEU A 57 9.34 6.73 11.81
N LEU A 58 10.26 7.42 12.50
CA LEU A 58 11.30 8.26 11.91
C LEU A 58 12.70 7.87 12.48
N PRO A 59 13.25 6.69 12.10
CA PRO A 59 14.47 6.15 12.69
C PRO A 59 15.67 7.10 12.67
N THR A 60 15.83 7.93 11.63
CA THR A 60 16.98 8.85 11.52
C THR A 60 16.69 10.25 12.06
N LEU A 61 15.51 10.51 12.63
CA LEU A 61 15.17 11.83 13.16
C LEU A 61 16.15 12.29 14.25
N HIS A 62 16.70 11.37 15.03
CA HIS A 62 17.67 11.66 16.09
C HIS A 62 18.92 12.39 15.60
N MET A 63 19.29 12.25 14.32
CA MET A 63 20.43 12.96 13.72
C MET A 63 20.18 14.46 13.59
N TYR A 64 18.92 14.88 13.63
CA TYR A 64 18.48 16.26 13.42
C TYR A 64 18.01 16.94 14.72
N ILE A 65 18.10 16.25 15.85
CA ILE A 65 17.72 16.79 17.16
C ILE A 65 18.78 17.78 17.63
N LEU A 66 18.34 18.94 18.12
CA LEU A 66 19.22 19.93 18.71
C LEU A 66 19.82 19.41 20.02
N PRO A 67 21.16 19.39 20.20
CA PRO A 67 21.78 18.90 21.43
C PRO A 67 21.33 19.66 22.69
N ALA A 68 21.08 20.97 22.57
CA ALA A 68 20.61 21.81 23.67
C ALA A 68 19.09 21.70 23.92
N HIS A 69 18.33 21.19 22.95
CA HIS A 69 16.87 21.10 23.00
C HIS A 69 16.40 19.76 22.43
N PRO A 70 16.42 18.68 23.23
CA PRO A 70 16.15 17.32 22.75
C PRO A 70 14.72 17.10 22.25
N SER A 71 13.81 18.04 22.52
CA SER A 71 12.43 18.05 22.00
C SER A 71 12.30 18.73 20.64
N ILE A 72 13.37 19.31 20.08
CA ILE A 72 13.34 20.06 18.83
C ILE A 72 14.24 19.37 17.81
N ALA A 73 13.67 19.01 16.66
CA ALA A 73 14.41 18.54 15.49
C ALA A 73 14.37 19.59 14.38
N ILE A 74 15.50 19.84 13.72
CA ILE A 74 15.59 20.76 12.57
C ILE A 74 15.98 19.96 11.33
N LEU A 75 15.06 19.82 10.41
CA LEU A 75 15.29 19.10 9.16
C LEU A 75 15.99 19.99 8.13
N PRO A 76 16.78 19.41 7.21
CA PRO A 76 17.42 20.17 6.14
C PRO A 76 16.38 20.78 5.20
N ALA A 77 16.64 22.01 4.74
CA ALA A 77 15.74 22.73 3.85
C ALA A 77 15.51 21.94 2.54
N ASN A 78 14.29 22.02 2.01
CA ASN A 78 13.88 21.44 0.72
C ASN A 78 14.12 19.92 0.57
N SER A 79 14.36 19.20 1.67
CA SER A 79 14.69 17.77 1.64
C SER A 79 13.47 16.87 1.84
N ILE A 80 12.38 17.43 2.38
CA ILE A 80 11.18 16.70 2.77
C ILE A 80 9.95 17.57 2.53
N SER A 81 8.84 16.95 2.09
CA SER A 81 7.55 17.65 2.04
C SER A 81 7.04 17.88 3.46
N HIS A 82 6.71 19.14 3.80
CA HIS A 82 6.05 19.47 5.05
C HIS A 82 4.68 18.77 5.16
N PHE A 83 3.91 18.74 4.07
CA PHE A 83 2.59 18.08 4.03
C PHE A 83 2.74 16.57 4.21
N GLY A 84 3.61 15.93 3.43
CA GLY A 84 3.89 14.50 3.55
C GLY A 84 4.35 14.09 4.95
N LEU A 85 5.24 14.86 5.59
CA LEU A 85 5.67 14.55 6.95
C LEU A 85 4.54 14.73 7.97
N SER A 86 3.76 15.81 7.86
CA SER A 86 2.62 16.05 8.74
C SER A 86 1.56 14.96 8.62
N ASP A 87 1.25 14.53 7.39
CA ASP A 87 0.25 13.49 7.15
C ASP A 87 0.74 12.11 7.61
N ALA A 88 2.02 11.78 7.38
CA ALA A 88 2.61 10.55 7.91
C ALA A 88 2.56 10.48 9.44
N LEU A 89 2.81 11.60 10.13
CA LEU A 89 2.70 11.69 11.58
C LEU A 89 1.27 11.50 12.05
N ARG A 90 0.31 12.20 11.44
CA ARG A 90 -1.12 12.08 11.78
C ARG A 90 -1.66 10.68 11.54
N TRP A 91 -1.27 10.04 10.44
CA TRP A 91 -1.65 8.66 10.17
C TRP A 91 -1.15 7.72 11.26
N TYR A 92 0.12 7.85 11.67
CA TYR A 92 0.68 7.00 12.71
C TYR A 92 0.05 7.27 14.07
N GLU A 93 -0.28 8.53 14.37
CA GLU A 93 -1.07 8.89 15.55
C GLU A 93 -2.43 8.20 15.52
N CYS A 94 -3.17 8.30 14.40
CA CYS A 94 -4.46 7.62 14.24
C CYS A 94 -4.33 6.10 14.43
N ASP A 95 -3.32 5.46 13.85
CA ASP A 95 -3.09 4.01 13.99
C ASP A 95 -2.78 3.61 15.44
N VAL A 96 -2.01 4.43 16.16
CA VAL A 96 -1.67 4.19 17.58
C VAL A 96 -2.88 4.39 18.50
N PHE A 97 -3.66 5.45 18.31
CA PHE A 97 -4.80 5.76 19.19
C PHE A 97 -6.05 4.95 18.85
N GLN A 98 -6.24 4.62 17.57
CA GLN A 98 -7.39 3.89 17.05
C GLN A 98 -6.92 2.88 15.99
N PRO A 99 -6.35 1.74 16.40
CA PRO A 99 -5.89 0.72 15.47
C PRO A 99 -7.03 0.28 14.54
N GLY A 100 -6.79 0.35 13.23
CA GLY A 100 -7.78 0.03 12.21
C GLY A 100 -8.72 1.17 11.82
N ALA A 101 -8.58 2.37 12.40
CA ALA A 101 -9.24 3.55 11.87
C ALA A 101 -8.68 3.90 10.49
N SER A 102 -9.57 4.11 9.52
CA SER A 102 -9.17 4.55 8.18
C SER A 102 -8.71 6.00 8.22
N TYR A 103 -7.44 6.27 7.91
CA TYR A 103 -6.96 7.61 7.59
C TYR A 103 -7.08 7.83 6.09
N ASN A 104 -7.81 8.86 5.69
CA ASN A 104 -8.02 9.18 4.29
C ASN A 104 -6.84 10.01 3.78
N PHE A 105 -6.04 9.42 2.90
CA PHE A 105 -5.03 10.13 2.14
C PHE A 105 -5.53 10.42 0.73
N THR A 106 -5.06 11.53 0.16
CA THR A 106 -5.03 11.69 -1.30
C THR A 106 -3.87 10.85 -1.88
N LEU A 107 -3.94 10.48 -3.16
CA LEU A 107 -2.86 9.72 -3.82
C LEU A 107 -1.52 10.48 -3.76
N ASN A 108 -1.53 11.80 -3.98
CA ASN A 108 -0.32 12.63 -3.81
C ASN A 108 0.17 12.63 -2.37
N GLY A 109 -0.74 12.74 -1.39
CA GLY A 109 -0.42 12.69 0.03
C GLY A 109 0.25 11.38 0.43
N LEU A 110 -0.17 10.24 -0.14
CA LEU A 110 0.50 8.95 0.05
C LEU A 110 1.93 8.96 -0.48
N VAL A 111 2.15 9.50 -1.68
CA VAL A 111 3.50 9.57 -2.28
C VAL A 111 4.42 10.49 -1.48
N GLU A 112 3.92 11.66 -1.05
CA GLU A 112 4.70 12.59 -0.23
C GLU A 112 5.02 12.03 1.16
N SER A 113 4.05 11.36 1.79
CA SER A 113 4.23 10.69 3.08
C SER A 113 5.25 9.56 2.97
N TYR A 114 5.15 8.74 1.91
CA TYR A 114 6.12 7.70 1.62
C TYR A 114 7.53 8.27 1.45
N ALA A 115 7.67 9.35 0.69
CA ALA A 115 8.94 10.01 0.45
C ALA A 115 9.56 10.55 1.75
N ALA A 116 8.74 11.20 2.58
CA ALA A 116 9.12 11.72 3.88
C ALA A 116 9.63 10.61 4.82
N LEU A 117 8.90 9.51 4.89
CA LEU A 117 9.26 8.36 5.72
C LEU A 117 10.53 7.66 5.22
N ALA A 118 10.66 7.47 3.91
CA ALA A 118 11.86 6.90 3.30
C ALA A 118 13.11 7.78 3.57
N PHE A 119 12.97 9.11 3.45
CA PHE A 119 14.05 10.05 3.79
C PHE A 119 14.47 9.94 5.27
N LEU A 120 13.49 9.77 6.16
CA LEU A 120 13.71 9.66 7.62
C LEU A 120 14.03 8.23 8.09
N GLY A 121 14.49 7.37 7.17
CA GLY A 121 15.13 6.10 7.49
C GLY A 121 14.21 4.89 7.53
N GLN A 122 12.95 5.02 7.08
CA GLN A 122 12.13 3.84 6.86
C GLN A 122 12.68 3.00 5.72
N LYS A 123 12.73 1.68 5.95
CA LYS A 123 13.28 0.73 4.97
C LYS A 123 12.25 0.43 3.89
N ILE A 124 12.68 0.47 2.64
CA ILE A 124 11.90 -0.02 1.49
C ILE A 124 11.56 -1.50 1.74
N GLY A 125 10.29 -1.86 1.60
CA GLY A 125 9.80 -3.20 1.94
C GLY A 125 9.50 -3.42 3.42
N GLY A 126 9.72 -2.42 4.28
CA GLY A 126 9.33 -2.44 5.69
C GLY A 126 7.81 -2.29 5.86
N TYR A 127 7.29 -2.76 7.00
CA TYR A 127 5.83 -2.81 7.23
C TYR A 127 5.13 -1.45 7.09
N ILE A 128 5.77 -0.36 7.55
CA ILE A 128 5.22 1.00 7.43
C ILE A 128 5.08 1.40 5.97
N LEU A 129 6.18 1.38 5.21
CA LEU A 129 6.14 1.78 3.79
C LEU A 129 5.25 0.86 2.95
N ASN A 130 5.19 -0.44 3.28
CA ASN A 130 4.28 -1.37 2.62
C ASN A 130 2.81 -1.03 2.88
N ALA A 131 2.46 -0.49 4.05
CA ALA A 131 1.09 -0.05 4.34
C ALA A 131 0.67 1.10 3.41
N PHE A 132 1.56 2.08 3.19
CA PHE A 132 1.32 3.16 2.22
C PHE A 132 1.19 2.63 0.78
N GLU A 133 2.00 1.66 0.40
CA GLU A 133 1.92 1.04 -0.93
C GLU A 133 0.64 0.24 -1.13
N GLN A 134 0.20 -0.50 -0.11
CA GLN A 134 -1.09 -1.21 -0.14
C GLN A 134 -2.24 -0.21 -0.23
N GLN A 135 -2.23 0.83 0.60
CA GLN A 135 -3.27 1.85 0.55
C GLN A 135 -3.32 2.55 -0.81
N PHE A 136 -2.17 2.83 -1.42
CA PHE A 136 -2.10 3.38 -2.77
C PHE A 136 -2.68 2.41 -3.82
N SER A 137 -2.38 1.12 -3.70
CA SER A 137 -2.97 0.08 -4.56
C SER A 137 -4.49 0.01 -4.41
N ASP A 138 -4.99 0.11 -3.18
CA ASP A 138 -6.41 0.03 -2.87
C ASP A 138 -7.16 1.26 -3.39
N GLU A 139 -6.59 2.46 -3.26
CA GLU A 139 -7.16 3.67 -3.85
C GLU A 139 -7.17 3.60 -5.39
N ILE A 140 -6.11 3.10 -6.01
CA ILE A 140 -6.11 2.89 -7.47
C ILE A 140 -7.18 1.90 -7.90
N ALA A 141 -7.38 0.81 -7.15
CA ALA A 141 -8.36 -0.21 -7.47
C ALA A 141 -9.81 0.29 -7.39
N LYS A 142 -10.09 1.36 -6.62
CA LYS A 142 -11.41 2.03 -6.57
C LYS A 142 -11.67 2.91 -7.80
N GLY A 143 -10.64 3.17 -8.60
CA GLY A 143 -10.67 4.06 -9.75
C GLY A 143 -9.97 5.38 -9.44
N CYS A 144 -9.22 5.89 -10.42
CA CYS A 144 -8.55 7.18 -10.33
C CYS A 144 -9.16 8.16 -11.33
N SER A 145 -9.25 9.41 -10.92
CA SER A 145 -9.54 10.52 -11.82
C SER A 145 -8.34 10.82 -12.72
N LEU A 146 -8.60 11.49 -13.85
CA LEU A 146 -7.54 11.96 -14.75
C LEU A 146 -6.56 12.90 -14.03
N GLU A 147 -7.07 13.78 -13.16
CA GLU A 147 -6.26 14.73 -12.39
C GLU A 147 -5.27 14.00 -11.48
N GLU A 148 -5.71 12.96 -10.77
CA GLU A 148 -4.82 12.16 -9.92
C GLU A 148 -3.75 11.42 -10.74
N ILE A 149 -4.10 10.88 -11.91
CA ILE A 149 -3.15 10.22 -12.80
C ILE A 149 -2.10 11.24 -13.29
N GLN A 150 -2.53 12.44 -13.67
CA GLN A 150 -1.67 13.53 -14.11
C GLN A 150 -0.73 13.99 -13.01
N ASP A 151 -1.23 14.15 -11.80
CA ASP A 151 -0.44 14.57 -10.65
C ASP A 151 0.64 13.55 -10.32
N ILE A 152 0.30 12.26 -10.23
CA ILE A 152 1.28 11.20 -9.97
C ILE A 152 2.31 11.12 -11.11
N TRP A 153 1.87 11.29 -12.37
CA TRP A 153 2.78 11.33 -13.52
C TRP A 153 3.73 12.54 -13.50
N SER A 154 3.28 13.68 -12.97
CA SER A 154 4.12 14.88 -12.83
C SER A 154 5.33 14.62 -11.91
N LEU A 155 5.17 13.72 -10.94
CA LEU A 155 6.20 13.34 -9.97
C LEU A 155 7.24 12.35 -10.51
N ARG A 156 7.12 11.87 -11.76
CA ARG A 156 7.97 10.80 -12.34
C ARG A 156 9.48 11.04 -12.35
N HIS A 157 9.91 12.29 -12.23
CA HIS A 157 11.33 12.64 -12.24
C HIS A 157 12.00 12.43 -10.87
N LEU A 158 11.20 12.13 -9.84
CA LEU A 158 11.68 11.93 -8.48
C LEU A 158 12.07 10.44 -8.27
N PRO A 159 13.19 10.15 -7.59
CA PRO A 159 13.74 8.79 -7.51
C PRO A 159 12.86 7.81 -6.73
N PHE A 160 12.06 8.30 -5.77
CA PHE A 160 11.19 7.48 -4.92
C PHE A 160 9.80 7.23 -5.52
N THR A 161 9.46 7.87 -6.63
CA THR A 161 8.11 7.81 -7.20
C THR A 161 7.93 6.76 -8.28
N GLU A 162 9.02 6.18 -8.80
CA GLU A 162 8.98 5.21 -9.90
C GLU A 162 8.09 3.99 -9.58
N LYS A 163 8.00 3.58 -8.30
CA LYS A 163 7.11 2.50 -7.88
C LYS A 163 5.64 2.86 -8.09
N PHE A 164 5.24 4.05 -7.64
CA PHE A 164 3.87 4.57 -7.77
C PHE A 164 3.52 4.86 -9.23
N VAL A 165 4.46 5.45 -9.99
CA VAL A 165 4.32 5.63 -11.43
C VAL A 165 4.15 4.28 -12.14
N GLY A 166 4.93 3.27 -11.76
CA GLY A 166 4.79 1.91 -12.27
C GLY A 166 3.42 1.30 -12.00
N MET A 167 2.83 1.55 -10.82
CA MET A 167 1.47 1.13 -10.50
C MET A 167 0.43 1.80 -11.40
N ILE A 168 0.51 3.12 -11.58
CA ILE A 168 -0.37 3.86 -12.50
C ILE A 168 -0.23 3.36 -13.95
N VAL A 169 1.00 3.17 -14.44
CA VAL A 169 1.26 2.63 -15.79
C VAL A 169 0.65 1.24 -15.96
N ASN A 170 0.78 0.37 -14.96
CA ASN A 170 0.19 -0.96 -14.99
C ASN A 170 -1.34 -0.92 -14.99
N THR A 171 -1.94 -0.04 -14.17
CA THR A 171 -3.39 0.17 -14.16
C THR A 171 -3.87 0.63 -15.52
N LEU A 172 -3.26 1.67 -16.10
CA LEU A 172 -3.59 2.12 -17.46
C LEU A 172 -3.47 0.98 -18.48
N ALA A 173 -2.41 0.17 -18.40
CA ALA A 173 -2.25 -0.98 -19.30
C ALA A 173 -3.38 -2.02 -19.15
N VAL A 174 -3.80 -2.32 -17.92
CA VAL A 174 -4.94 -3.22 -17.66
C VAL A 174 -6.22 -2.63 -18.24
N HIS A 175 -6.52 -1.36 -17.95
CA HIS A 175 -7.67 -0.64 -18.47
C HIS A 175 -7.67 -0.63 -20.01
N SER A 176 -6.52 -0.40 -20.66
CA SER A 176 -6.38 -0.44 -22.13
C SER A 176 -6.83 -1.78 -22.73
N ILE A 177 -6.37 -2.87 -22.12
CA ILE A 177 -6.67 -4.24 -22.56
C ILE A 177 -8.16 -4.55 -22.36
N GLU A 178 -8.75 -4.11 -21.25
CA GLU A 178 -10.16 -4.33 -20.94
C GLU A 178 -11.08 -3.50 -21.83
N PHE A 179 -10.79 -2.20 -21.98
CA PHE A 179 -11.49 -1.27 -22.84
C PHE A 179 -11.49 -1.74 -24.30
N SER A 180 -10.34 -2.18 -24.80
CA SER A 180 -10.22 -2.74 -26.15
C SER A 180 -11.09 -3.99 -26.37
N LYS A 181 -11.25 -4.85 -25.36
CA LYS A 181 -12.15 -6.02 -25.47
C LYS A 181 -13.61 -5.60 -25.43
N MET A 182 -13.93 -4.62 -24.59
CA MET A 182 -15.29 -4.14 -24.36
C MET A 182 -15.86 -3.49 -25.62
N ILE A 183 -15.12 -2.54 -26.23
CA ILE A 183 -15.55 -1.80 -27.43
C ILE A 183 -15.78 -2.69 -28.64
N ASN A 184 -14.99 -3.76 -28.76
CA ASN A 184 -15.11 -4.70 -29.88
C ASN A 184 -16.31 -5.66 -29.76
N THR A 185 -17.14 -5.53 -28.73
CA THR A 185 -18.33 -6.37 -28.54
C THR A 185 -19.57 -5.70 -29.14
N ARG A 186 -20.27 -6.36 -30.06
CA ARG A 186 -21.50 -5.84 -30.71
C ARG A 186 -22.59 -5.38 -29.71
N LYS A 187 -22.71 -6.07 -28.57
CA LYS A 187 -23.65 -5.71 -27.49
C LYS A 187 -23.30 -4.38 -26.81
N PHE A 188 -22.01 -4.03 -26.77
CA PHE A 188 -21.54 -2.78 -26.18
C PHE A 188 -21.91 -1.59 -27.06
N GLN A 189 -21.66 -1.70 -28.37
CA GLN A 189 -22.00 -0.66 -29.35
C GLN A 189 -23.50 -0.32 -29.32
N GLN A 190 -24.37 -1.33 -29.27
CA GLN A 190 -25.83 -1.13 -29.18
C GLN A 190 -26.27 -0.49 -27.85
N ARG A 191 -25.61 -0.82 -26.73
CA ARG A 191 -25.94 -0.23 -25.42
C ARG A 191 -25.45 1.21 -25.30
N ALA A 192 -24.27 1.50 -25.84
CA ALA A 192 -23.68 2.83 -25.82
C ALA A 192 -24.55 3.88 -26.55
N GLU A 193 -25.34 3.49 -27.54
CA GLU A 193 -26.27 4.41 -28.22
C GLU A 193 -27.50 4.76 -27.37
N THR A 194 -27.85 3.92 -26.39
CA THR A 194 -29.11 4.03 -25.63
C THR A 194 -28.92 4.44 -24.17
N ASP A 195 -27.73 4.25 -23.61
CA ASP A 195 -27.44 4.44 -22.18
C ASP A 195 -26.56 5.68 -21.98
N LEU A 196 -27.15 6.74 -21.43
CA LEU A 196 -26.47 8.02 -21.18
C LEU A 196 -25.36 7.91 -20.13
N GLU A 197 -25.50 7.03 -19.13
CA GLU A 197 -24.48 6.86 -18.09
C GLU A 197 -23.25 6.15 -18.68
N LEU A 198 -23.49 5.16 -19.54
CA LEU A 198 -22.43 4.48 -20.27
C LEU A 198 -21.68 5.42 -21.22
N GLN A 199 -22.38 6.34 -21.89
CA GLN A 199 -21.76 7.37 -22.73
C GLN A 199 -20.86 8.29 -21.90
N ARG A 200 -21.32 8.75 -20.74
CA ARG A 200 -20.52 9.62 -19.86
C ARG A 200 -19.25 8.94 -19.38
N GLN A 201 -19.33 7.65 -19.04
CA GLN A 201 -18.16 6.86 -18.65
C GLN A 201 -17.18 6.67 -19.82
N LEU A 202 -17.69 6.42 -21.02
CA LEU A 202 -16.88 6.34 -22.25
C LEU A 202 -16.16 7.66 -22.53
N GLU A 203 -16.83 8.81 -22.38
CA GLU A 203 -16.21 10.12 -22.59
C GLU A 203 -15.05 10.35 -21.61
N LEU A 204 -15.20 9.96 -20.34
CA LEU A 204 -14.13 10.06 -19.35
C LEU A 204 -12.93 9.17 -19.71
N GLU A 205 -13.19 7.92 -20.11
CA GLU A 205 -12.14 7.00 -20.58
C GLU A 205 -11.43 7.55 -21.82
N VAL A 206 -12.18 8.05 -22.82
CA VAL A 206 -11.60 8.66 -24.03
C VAL A 206 -10.70 9.84 -23.68
N ARG A 207 -11.10 10.71 -22.75
CA ARG A 207 -10.25 11.82 -22.29
C ARG A 207 -8.95 11.34 -21.66
N ILE A 208 -8.98 10.26 -20.88
CA ILE A 208 -7.77 9.65 -20.31
C ILE A 208 -6.86 9.18 -21.45
N TRP A 209 -7.40 8.48 -22.45
CA TRP A 209 -6.62 7.98 -23.58
C TRP A 209 -6.07 9.07 -24.49
N GLU A 210 -6.84 10.12 -24.77
CA GLU A 210 -6.38 11.31 -25.50
C GLU A 210 -5.19 11.98 -24.81
N TRP A 211 -5.26 12.11 -23.48
CA TRP A 211 -4.15 12.65 -22.71
C TRP A 211 -2.92 11.73 -22.72
N VAL A 212 -3.10 10.41 -22.52
CA VAL A 212 -2.01 9.42 -22.60
C VAL A 212 -1.32 9.48 -23.97
N ASP A 213 -2.10 9.63 -25.05
CA ASP A 213 -1.56 9.74 -26.41
C ASP A 213 -0.77 11.03 -26.65
N GLY A 214 -1.12 12.12 -25.96
CA GLY A 214 -0.35 13.36 -25.95
C GLY A 214 1.00 13.23 -25.23
N GLU A 215 1.09 12.37 -24.21
CA GLU A 215 2.28 12.15 -23.38
C GLU A 215 3.17 11.01 -23.90
N ARG A 216 4.09 11.31 -24.84
CA ARG A 216 4.94 10.30 -25.52
C ARG A 216 5.64 9.31 -24.60
N GLN A 217 6.18 9.78 -23.47
CA GLN A 217 6.88 8.90 -22.52
C GLN A 217 5.93 7.96 -21.79
N LEU A 218 4.75 8.45 -21.41
CA LEU A 218 3.72 7.64 -20.75
C LEU A 218 3.19 6.59 -21.71
N LYS A 219 2.81 7.00 -22.92
CA LYS A 219 2.35 6.11 -23.99
C LYS A 219 3.31 4.94 -24.21
N ALA A 220 4.60 5.23 -24.40
CA ALA A 220 5.60 4.19 -24.63
C ALA A 220 5.73 3.22 -23.45
N ARG A 221 5.59 3.71 -22.20
CA ARG A 221 5.61 2.85 -21.00
C ARG A 221 4.35 1.97 -20.91
N VAL A 222 3.18 2.54 -21.20
CA VAL A 222 1.90 1.80 -21.22
C VAL A 222 1.91 0.73 -22.32
N GLU A 223 2.29 1.06 -23.54
CA GLU A 223 2.39 0.10 -24.66
C GLU A 223 3.36 -1.05 -24.32
N LYS A 224 4.50 -0.73 -23.70
CA LYS A 224 5.46 -1.74 -23.23
C LYS A 224 4.83 -2.65 -22.18
N ALA A 225 4.10 -2.10 -21.20
CA ALA A 225 3.41 -2.87 -20.17
C ALA A 225 2.33 -3.78 -20.77
N VAL A 226 1.50 -3.27 -21.68
CA VAL A 226 0.51 -4.06 -22.44
C VAL A 226 1.18 -5.22 -23.17
N GLY A 227 2.27 -4.94 -23.91
CA GLY A 227 3.01 -5.97 -24.64
C GLY A 227 3.63 -7.05 -23.73
N MET A 228 4.06 -6.68 -22.52
CA MET A 228 4.56 -7.63 -21.53
C MET A 228 3.43 -8.50 -20.97
N MET A 229 2.30 -7.91 -20.60
CA MET A 229 1.12 -8.62 -20.10
C MET A 229 0.58 -9.62 -21.13
N GLU A 230 0.52 -9.24 -22.41
CA GLU A 230 0.13 -10.16 -23.47
C GLU A 230 1.10 -11.34 -23.65
N LYS A 231 2.41 -11.08 -23.62
CA LYS A 231 3.44 -12.13 -23.72
C LYS A 231 3.31 -13.12 -22.55
N GLU A 232 3.08 -12.61 -21.35
CA GLU A 232 2.91 -13.42 -20.15
C GLU A 232 1.64 -14.27 -20.22
N LYS A 233 0.52 -13.69 -20.65
CA LYS A 233 -0.72 -14.43 -20.92
C LYS A 233 -0.51 -15.57 -21.93
N ARG A 234 0.24 -15.33 -23.01
CA ARG A 234 0.58 -16.37 -24.01
C ARG A 234 1.44 -17.48 -23.41
N LYS A 235 2.41 -17.15 -22.54
CA LYS A 235 3.22 -18.14 -21.82
C LYS A 235 2.37 -19.02 -20.89
N VAL A 236 1.48 -18.41 -20.10
CA VAL A 236 0.58 -19.14 -19.20
C VAL A 236 -0.34 -20.09 -19.99
N THR A 237 -0.96 -19.62 -21.08
CA THR A 237 -1.81 -20.47 -21.93
C THR A 237 -1.04 -21.61 -22.60
N ARG A 238 0.22 -21.38 -23.01
CA ARG A 238 1.07 -22.44 -23.57
C ARG A 238 1.43 -23.49 -22.50
N ASN A 239 1.78 -23.05 -21.29
CA ASN A 239 2.14 -23.94 -20.19
C ASN A 239 0.93 -24.74 -19.68
N SER A 240 -0.27 -24.14 -19.64
CA SER A 240 -1.50 -24.85 -19.27
C SER A 240 -1.91 -25.89 -20.32
N LYS A 241 -1.79 -25.58 -21.62
CA LYS A 241 -1.97 -26.55 -22.72
C LYS A 241 -0.98 -27.71 -22.62
N LEU A 242 0.30 -27.43 -22.37
CA LEU A 242 1.32 -28.48 -22.19
C LEU A 242 1.06 -29.36 -20.97
N ARG A 243 0.59 -28.79 -19.84
CA ARG A 243 0.17 -29.57 -18.67
C ARG A 243 -1.04 -30.46 -18.98
N ARG A 244 -2.05 -29.96 -19.70
CA ARG A 244 -3.21 -30.76 -20.15
C ARG A 244 -2.82 -31.91 -21.08
N ILE A 245 -1.88 -31.68 -22.01
CA ILE A 245 -1.39 -32.73 -22.90
C ILE A 245 -0.63 -33.79 -22.09
N ARG A 246 0.24 -33.38 -21.15
CA ARG A 246 0.96 -34.33 -20.28
C ARG A 246 0.04 -35.11 -19.36
N SER A 247 -1.04 -34.51 -18.84
CA SER A 247 -2.02 -35.23 -18.03
C SER A 247 -2.85 -36.22 -18.88
N ALA A 248 -3.24 -35.83 -20.09
CA ALA A 248 -3.93 -36.73 -21.02
C ALA A 248 -3.04 -37.91 -21.43
N VAL A 249 -1.78 -37.67 -21.80
CA VAL A 249 -0.81 -38.73 -22.14
C VAL A 249 -0.55 -39.65 -20.94
N ARG A 250 -0.60 -39.15 -19.70
CA ARG A 250 -0.44 -39.97 -18.50
C ARG A 250 -1.64 -40.92 -18.28
N LEU A 251 -2.86 -40.45 -18.55
CA LEU A 251 -4.09 -41.27 -18.52
C LEU A 251 -4.08 -42.33 -19.63
N PHE A 252 -3.71 -41.95 -20.86
CA PHE A 252 -3.60 -42.89 -21.98
C PHE A 252 -2.50 -43.94 -21.78
N ARG A 253 -1.43 -43.63 -21.04
CA ARG A 253 -0.40 -44.63 -20.69
C ARG A 253 -0.86 -45.61 -19.62
N THR A 254 -1.56 -45.13 -18.59
CA THR A 254 -2.10 -46.03 -17.56
C THR A 254 -3.15 -46.99 -18.12
N ASP A 255 -3.96 -46.56 -19.10
CA ASP A 255 -4.96 -47.44 -19.72
C ASP A 255 -4.33 -48.51 -20.64
N LEU A 256 -3.18 -48.22 -21.26
CA LEU A 256 -2.46 -49.21 -22.08
C LEU A 256 -1.72 -50.25 -21.24
N ASP A 257 -1.20 -49.87 -20.07
CA ASP A 257 -0.53 -50.81 -19.17
C ASP A 257 -1.55 -51.76 -18.49
N THR A 258 -2.81 -51.35 -18.32
CA THR A 258 -3.88 -52.23 -17.81
C THR A 258 -4.49 -53.18 -18.84
N VAL A 259 -4.36 -52.90 -20.15
CA VAL A 259 -4.89 -53.77 -21.23
C VAL A 259 -3.89 -54.88 -21.61
N ALA A 260 -2.65 -54.81 -21.13
CA ALA A 260 -1.64 -55.84 -21.38
C ALA A 260 -1.63 -56.97 -20.32
N GLU A 261 -2.50 -56.92 -19.30
CA GLU A 261 -2.58 -57.91 -18.21
C GLU A 261 -3.84 -58.81 -18.24
N GLU A 262 -4.63 -58.81 -19.31
CA GLU A 262 -5.74 -59.77 -19.54
C GLU A 262 -5.42 -60.85 -20.58
#